data_AF-A0A449IGD4-F1
#
_entry.id   AF-A0A449IGD4-F1
#
_cell.length_a   1.000
_cell.length_b   1.000
_cell.length_c   1.000
_cell.angle_alpha   90.00
_cell.angle_beta   90.00
_cell.angle_gamma   90.00
#
_symmetry.space_group_name_H-M   'P 1'
#
loop_
_entity.id
_entity.type
_entity.pdbx_description
1 polymer ?
#
loop_
_entity_poly.entity_id
_entity_poly.type
_entity_poly.pdbx_seq_one_letter_code
_entity_poly.pdbx_strand_id
1 'polypeptide(L)'
;MAVQGLGKVGYALAEQLHAAGAELLVCDTDPGKVRLAMEQLGAHPIACEALLSTPCDILAPCGLGGVLNWHSVAQLRCSAVAGCANNQLTNLQVADQLERRGILYAPDYVINSGGLIYMALTHEGAAPEAINQQLLQISQRLTGIYAHAQAEKRSPARVSDELAHQLLYPKD
;
A
#
# COMPACT_ATOMS: atom_id res chain seq x y z
N MET A 1 5.12 -1.51 12.16
CA MET A 1 4.46 -1.01 10.92
C MET A 1 3.71 0.28 11.23
N ALA A 2 3.80 1.28 10.35
CA ALA A 2 3.10 2.56 10.50
C ALA A 2 1.90 2.66 9.57
N VAL A 3 0.70 2.90 10.10
CA VAL A 3 -0.56 3.00 9.33
C VAL A 3 -1.09 4.43 9.37
N GLN A 4 -1.18 5.07 8.20
CA GLN A 4 -1.72 6.41 8.05
C GLN A 4 -3.19 6.32 7.61
N GLY A 5 -4.13 6.65 8.50
CA GLY A 5 -5.56 6.56 8.26
C GLY A 5 -6.15 5.23 8.72
N LEU A 6 -7.15 5.33 9.59
CA LEU A 6 -7.86 4.25 10.26
C LEU A 6 -9.32 4.17 9.77
N GLY A 7 -9.54 4.45 8.49
CA GLY A 7 -10.81 4.16 7.82
C GLY A 7 -11.07 2.65 7.71
N LYS A 8 -12.13 2.25 6.99
CA LYS A 8 -12.55 0.83 6.89
C LYS A 8 -11.40 -0.12 6.52
N VAL A 9 -10.60 0.24 5.51
CA VAL A 9 -9.49 -0.61 5.04
C VAL A 9 -8.28 -0.48 5.95
N GLY A 10 -7.92 0.74 6.36
CA GLY A 10 -6.76 0.97 7.23
C GLY A 10 -6.89 0.32 8.61
N TYR A 11 -8.10 0.36 9.20
CA TYR A 11 -8.38 -0.29 10.47
C TYR A 11 -8.36 -1.82 10.35
N ALA A 12 -9.00 -2.39 9.31
CA ALA A 12 -8.95 -3.83 9.06
C ALA A 12 -7.51 -4.33 8.80
N LEU A 13 -6.67 -3.52 8.13
CA LEU A 13 -5.25 -3.81 8.00
C LEU A 13 -4.56 -3.82 9.37
N ALA A 14 -4.79 -2.80 10.19
CA ALA A 14 -4.24 -2.72 11.55
C ALA A 14 -4.65 -3.93 12.40
N GLU A 15 -5.90 -4.39 12.32
CA GLU A 15 -6.38 -5.60 13.00
C GLU A 15 -5.60 -6.86 12.58
N GLN A 16 -5.43 -7.07 11.27
CA GLN A 16 -4.68 -8.23 10.76
C GLN A 16 -3.20 -8.19 11.18
N LEU A 17 -2.59 -7.00 11.15
CA LEU A 17 -1.22 -6.80 11.57
C LEU A 17 -1.03 -7.03 13.08
N HIS A 18 -1.95 -6.54 13.90
CA HIS A 18 -1.97 -6.81 15.33
C HIS A 18 -2.08 -8.31 15.62
N ALA A 19 -3.01 -9.01 14.94
CA ALA A 19 -3.16 -10.45 15.07
C ALA A 19 -1.91 -11.23 14.63
N ALA A 20 -1.12 -10.68 13.70
CA ALA A 20 0.16 -11.23 13.29
C ALA A 20 1.34 -10.86 14.22
N GLY A 21 1.08 -10.11 15.31
CA GLY A 21 2.09 -9.72 16.30
C GLY A 21 2.93 -8.50 15.90
N ALA A 22 2.50 -7.73 14.90
CA ALA A 22 3.20 -6.51 14.50
C ALA A 22 2.98 -5.38 15.50
N GLU A 23 4.05 -4.64 15.82
CA GLU A 23 3.93 -3.37 16.52
C GLU A 23 3.35 -2.31 15.59
N LEU A 24 2.36 -1.56 16.08
CA LEU A 24 1.62 -0.59 15.29
C LEU A 24 1.91 0.84 15.73
N LEU A 25 2.32 1.67 14.78
CA LEU A 25 2.26 3.12 14.87
C LEU A 25 1.06 3.57 14.04
N VAL A 26 0.17 4.39 14.59
CA VAL A 26 -1.07 4.78 13.88
C VAL A 26 -1.33 6.27 13.96
N CYS A 27 -1.95 6.81 12.92
CA CYS A 27 -2.52 8.15 12.96
C CYS A 27 -3.83 8.21 12.16
N ASP A 28 -4.75 9.08 12.56
CA ASP A 28 -5.94 9.47 11.81
C ASP A 28 -6.32 10.90 12.24
N THR A 29 -6.98 11.64 11.36
CA THR A 29 -7.55 12.96 11.69
C THR A 29 -8.69 12.88 12.70
N ASP A 30 -9.34 11.72 12.81
CA ASP A 30 -10.38 11.44 13.78
C ASP A 30 -9.76 10.83 15.06
N PRO A 31 -9.73 11.57 16.19
CA PRO A 31 -9.16 11.08 17.44
C PRO A 31 -9.94 9.91 18.05
N GLY A 32 -11.21 9.71 17.67
CA GLY A 32 -12.01 8.57 18.11
C GLY A 32 -11.47 7.26 17.53
N LYS A 33 -11.08 7.25 16.25
CA LYS A 33 -10.48 6.06 15.61
C LYS A 33 -9.11 5.74 16.15
N VAL A 34 -8.29 6.76 16.42
CA VAL A 34 -6.98 6.58 17.05
C VAL A 34 -7.14 5.92 18.42
N ARG A 35 -8.06 6.44 19.24
CA ARG A 35 -8.38 5.87 20.55
C ARG A 35 -8.84 4.41 20.46
N LEU A 36 -9.73 4.11 19.52
CA LEU A 36 -10.19 2.75 19.29
C LEU A 36 -9.04 1.81 18.94
N ALA A 37 -8.12 2.21 18.05
CA ALA A 37 -6.95 1.41 17.71
C ALA A 37 -6.00 1.23 18.90
N MET A 38 -5.84 2.23 19.76
CA MET A 38 -5.05 2.09 20.99
C MET A 38 -5.67 1.06 21.94
N GLU A 39 -6.98 1.17 22.19
CA GLU A 39 -7.71 0.31 23.13
C GLU A 39 -7.82 -1.14 22.65
N GLN A 40 -8.07 -1.35 21.36
CA GLN A 40 -8.34 -2.67 20.80
C GLN A 40 -7.08 -3.37 20.28
N LEU A 41 -6.09 -2.62 19.79
CA LEU A 41 -4.93 -3.17 19.07
C LEU A 41 -3.60 -2.86 19.76
N GLY A 42 -3.62 -2.17 20.92
CA GLY A 42 -2.38 -1.72 21.58
C GLY A 42 -1.53 -0.81 20.70
N ALA A 43 -2.15 -0.13 19.73
CA ALA A 43 -1.42 0.70 18.78
C ALA A 43 -0.86 1.97 19.44
N HIS A 44 0.30 2.42 18.99
CA HIS A 44 0.93 3.64 19.47
C HIS A 44 0.53 4.82 18.59
N PRO A 45 -0.11 5.86 19.15
CA PRO A 45 -0.53 7.02 18.37
C PRO A 45 0.68 7.89 18.00
N ILE A 46 0.72 8.34 16.76
CA ILE A 46 1.71 9.30 16.23
C ILE A 46 0.94 10.47 15.59
N ALA A 47 1.48 11.68 15.69
CA ALA A 47 0.93 12.83 14.97
C ALA A 47 0.99 12.58 13.45
N CYS A 48 -0.07 12.88 12.71
CA CYS A 48 -0.14 12.64 11.27
C CYS A 48 1.02 13.28 10.50
N GLU A 49 1.45 14.47 10.94
CA GLU A 49 2.55 15.24 10.36
C GLU A 49 3.91 14.58 10.62
N ALA A 50 4.03 13.84 11.72
CA ALA A 50 5.27 13.16 12.11
C ALA A 50 5.37 11.74 11.55
N LEU A 51 4.23 11.09 11.22
CA LEU A 51 4.20 9.67 10.86
C LEU A 51 5.17 9.32 9.72
N LEU A 52 5.21 10.13 8.65
CA LEU A 52 6.06 9.86 7.48
C LEU A 52 7.57 9.89 7.81
N SER A 53 7.97 10.66 8.81
CA SER A 53 9.38 10.75 9.24
C SER A 53 9.71 9.85 10.43
N THR A 54 8.71 9.15 10.97
CA THR A 54 8.87 8.26 12.12
C THR A 54 9.48 6.92 11.66
N PRO A 55 10.52 6.42 12.33
CA PRO A 55 11.10 5.11 12.02
C PRO A 55 10.07 3.98 12.08
N CYS A 56 10.01 3.17 11.03
CA CYS A 56 9.21 1.96 10.97
C CYS A 56 9.73 1.05 9.85
N ASP A 57 9.47 -0.26 9.90
CA ASP A 57 9.91 -1.14 8.79
C ASP A 57 9.10 -0.90 7.51
N ILE A 58 7.79 -0.74 7.68
CA ILE A 58 6.81 -0.59 6.59
C ILE A 58 5.88 0.58 6.93
N LEU A 59 5.70 1.48 5.95
CA LEU A 59 4.70 2.53 5.96
C LEU A 59 3.50 2.11 5.10
N ALA A 60 2.28 2.26 5.63
CA ALA A 60 1.02 1.99 4.93
C ALA A 60 0.18 3.27 4.83
N PRO A 61 0.25 4.00 3.69
CA PRO A 61 -0.68 5.07 3.38
C PRO A 61 -2.08 4.53 3.12
N CYS A 62 -3.02 4.78 4.04
CA CYS A 62 -4.41 4.28 3.97
C CYS A 62 -5.45 5.43 4.09
N GLY A 63 -4.99 6.68 4.05
CA GLY A 63 -5.80 7.89 4.10
C GLY A 63 -5.90 8.59 2.75
N LEU A 64 -5.33 9.80 2.66
CA LEU A 64 -5.34 10.62 1.45
C LEU A 64 -4.26 10.18 0.45
N GLY A 65 -4.52 10.44 -0.83
CA GLY A 65 -3.51 10.36 -1.89
C GLY A 65 -2.52 11.53 -1.85
N GLY A 66 -1.47 11.45 -2.66
CA GLY A 66 -0.46 12.48 -2.85
C GLY A 66 0.52 12.64 -1.69
N VAL A 67 0.47 11.72 -0.71
CA VAL A 67 1.34 11.78 0.48
C VAL A 67 2.80 11.46 0.15
N LEU A 68 3.07 10.78 -0.97
CA LEU A 68 4.42 10.53 -1.47
C LEU A 68 4.77 11.58 -2.53
N ASN A 69 5.64 12.50 -2.14
CA ASN A 69 6.21 13.55 -2.97
C ASN A 69 7.71 13.68 -2.69
N TRP A 70 8.40 14.55 -3.42
CA TRP A 70 9.84 14.74 -3.29
C TRP A 70 10.31 15.02 -1.86
N HIS A 71 9.53 15.80 -1.10
CA HIS A 71 9.84 16.18 0.27
C HIS A 71 9.56 15.05 1.26
N SER A 72 8.38 14.44 1.19
CA SER A 72 8.02 13.36 2.12
C SER A 72 8.87 12.11 1.89
N VAL A 73 9.13 11.75 0.62
CA VAL A 73 10.01 10.63 0.28
C VAL A 73 11.44 10.88 0.76
N ALA A 74 11.94 12.12 0.85
CA ALA A 74 13.25 12.37 1.41
C ALA A 74 13.34 12.08 2.93
N GLN A 75 12.20 12.14 3.64
CA GLN A 75 12.13 11.97 5.09
C GLN A 75 11.78 10.56 5.54
N LEU A 76 11.32 9.69 4.63
CA LEU A 76 10.91 8.33 5.01
C LEU A 76 12.05 7.56 5.66
N ARG A 77 11.73 6.91 6.77
CA ARG A 77 12.63 6.04 7.55
C ARG A 77 12.07 4.63 7.60
N CYS A 78 11.75 4.07 6.43
CA CYS A 78 11.23 2.73 6.25
C CYS A 78 11.90 1.99 5.10
N SER A 79 11.74 0.67 5.09
CA SER A 79 12.27 -0.23 4.06
C SER A 79 11.25 -0.45 2.95
N ALA A 80 9.95 -0.30 3.24
CA ALA A 80 8.90 -0.44 2.24
C ALA A 80 7.70 0.50 2.47
N VAL A 81 6.98 0.75 1.38
CA VAL A 81 5.70 1.46 1.37
C VAL A 81 4.64 0.56 0.72
N ALA A 82 3.61 0.22 1.49
CA ALA A 82 2.54 -0.70 1.09
C ALA A 82 1.22 -0.30 1.79
N GLY A 83 0.41 0.53 1.14
CA GLY A 83 -0.86 1.02 1.67
C GLY A 83 -1.99 0.97 0.64
N CYS A 84 -3.22 1.21 1.10
CA CYS A 84 -4.41 1.11 0.25
C CYS A 84 -4.89 2.43 -0.36
N ALA A 85 -4.30 3.56 0.02
CA ALA A 85 -4.70 4.87 -0.51
C ALA A 85 -4.53 4.91 -2.04
N ASN A 86 -5.42 5.63 -2.72
CA ASN A 86 -5.31 5.86 -4.15
C ASN A 86 -4.39 7.05 -4.44
N ASN A 87 -3.71 7.02 -5.58
CA ASN A 87 -2.82 8.08 -6.05
C ASN A 87 -1.76 8.45 -5.01
N GLN A 88 -1.09 7.46 -4.41
CA GLN A 88 -0.14 7.70 -3.30
C GLN A 88 1.02 8.59 -3.73
N LEU A 89 1.52 8.35 -4.95
CA LEU A 89 2.58 9.12 -5.60
C LEU A 89 2.01 10.37 -6.27
N THR A 90 2.69 11.49 -6.10
CA THR A 90 2.38 12.72 -6.86
C THR A 90 2.81 12.64 -8.33
N ASN A 91 3.80 11.80 -8.66
CA ASN A 91 4.22 11.47 -10.04
C ASN A 91 5.20 10.28 -10.02
N LEU A 92 5.48 9.71 -11.20
CA LEU A 92 6.39 8.55 -11.35
C LEU A 92 7.85 8.86 -10.96
N GLN A 93 8.31 10.11 -11.07
CA GLN A 93 9.68 10.47 -10.68
C GLN A 93 9.89 10.32 -9.17
N VAL A 94 8.83 10.43 -8.37
CA VAL A 94 8.87 10.14 -6.93
C VAL A 94 9.07 8.64 -6.67
N ALA A 95 8.52 7.77 -7.51
CA ALA A 95 8.79 6.33 -7.42
C ALA A 95 10.27 6.01 -7.68
N ASP A 96 10.89 6.73 -8.62
CA ASP A 96 12.32 6.59 -8.90
C ASP A 96 13.20 7.12 -7.75
N GLN A 97 12.67 8.03 -6.93
CA GLN A 97 13.34 8.46 -5.70
C GLN A 97 13.25 7.38 -4.62
N LEU A 98 12.10 6.71 -4.46
CA LEU A 98 11.96 5.56 -3.56
C LEU A 98 12.95 4.45 -3.93
N GLU A 99 13.02 4.09 -5.21
CA GLU A 99 13.95 3.09 -5.74
C GLU A 99 15.42 3.47 -5.45
N ARG A 100 15.81 4.72 -5.74
CA ARG A 100 17.18 5.21 -5.46
C ARG A 100 17.54 5.20 -3.97
N ARG A 101 16.54 5.32 -3.09
CA ARG A 101 16.72 5.22 -1.63
C ARG A 101 16.65 3.79 -1.12
N GLY A 102 16.43 2.80 -1.99
CA GLY A 102 16.27 1.39 -1.61
C GLY A 102 14.97 1.12 -0.85
N ILE A 103 13.95 1.96 -1.01
CA ILE A 103 12.64 1.77 -0.39
C ILE A 103 11.72 1.06 -1.37
N LEU A 104 11.33 -0.16 -1.05
CA LEU A 104 10.44 -0.94 -1.90
C LEU A 104 9.03 -0.33 -1.91
N TYR A 105 8.51 -0.04 -3.10
CA TYR A 105 7.17 0.51 -3.26
C TYR A 105 6.23 -0.53 -3.87
N ALA A 106 5.10 -0.78 -3.21
CA ALA A 106 3.99 -1.53 -3.80
C ALA A 106 3.09 -0.57 -4.60
N PRO A 107 2.98 -0.70 -5.94
CA PRO A 107 2.13 0.16 -6.75
C PRO A 107 0.68 0.15 -6.25
N ASP A 108 0.14 1.34 -5.97
CA ASP A 108 -1.12 1.51 -5.25
C ASP A 108 -2.30 0.79 -5.93
N TYR A 109 -2.49 1.00 -7.24
CA TYR A 109 -3.57 0.38 -8.01
C TYR A 109 -3.44 -1.15 -8.13
N VAL A 110 -2.26 -1.72 -7.87
CA VAL A 110 -2.07 -3.17 -7.83
C VAL A 110 -2.40 -3.71 -6.44
N ILE A 111 -1.78 -3.15 -5.38
CA ILE A 111 -1.97 -3.63 -4.01
C ILE A 111 -3.41 -3.41 -3.52
N ASN A 112 -4.08 -2.33 -3.94
CA ASN A 112 -5.45 -2.03 -3.52
C ASN A 112 -6.55 -2.55 -4.48
N SER A 113 -6.16 -3.31 -5.52
CA SER A 113 -7.06 -3.84 -6.56
C SER A 113 -8.16 -4.79 -6.04
N GLY A 114 -8.03 -5.31 -4.82
CA GLY A 114 -8.93 -6.31 -4.26
C GLY A 114 -10.39 -5.88 -4.21
N GLY A 115 -10.68 -4.59 -3.98
CA GLY A 115 -12.06 -4.08 -4.01
C GLY A 115 -12.72 -4.22 -5.39
N LEU A 116 -11.99 -3.87 -6.45
CA LEU A 116 -12.49 -3.98 -7.83
C LEU A 116 -12.63 -5.44 -8.26
N ILE A 117 -11.64 -6.29 -7.93
CA ILE A 117 -11.69 -7.73 -8.20
C ILE A 117 -12.92 -8.35 -7.53
N TYR A 118 -13.14 -8.06 -6.25
CA TYR A 118 -14.29 -8.56 -5.50
C TYR A 118 -15.60 -8.12 -6.15
N MET A 119 -15.75 -6.84 -6.48
CA MET A 119 -16.99 -6.32 -7.06
C MET A 119 -17.27 -6.90 -8.44
N ALA A 120 -16.28 -6.96 -9.32
CA ALA A 120 -16.44 -7.48 -10.68
C ALA A 120 -16.88 -8.95 -10.68
N LEU A 121 -16.17 -9.79 -9.91
CA LEU A 121 -16.49 -11.22 -9.84
C LEU A 121 -17.81 -11.49 -9.12
N THR A 122 -18.15 -10.71 -8.09
CA THR A 122 -19.48 -10.80 -7.45
C THR A 122 -20.59 -10.49 -8.45
N HIS A 123 -20.41 -9.45 -9.27
CA HIS A 123 -21.36 -9.08 -10.31
C HIS A 123 -21.51 -10.17 -11.39
N GLU A 124 -20.44 -10.91 -11.69
CA GLU A 124 -20.44 -12.07 -12.58
C GLU A 124 -21.02 -13.35 -11.95
N GLY A 125 -21.41 -13.32 -10.68
CA GLY A 125 -21.98 -14.47 -9.96
C GLY A 125 -20.93 -15.51 -9.54
N ALA A 126 -19.65 -15.13 -9.44
CA ALA A 126 -18.61 -16.02 -8.97
C ALA A 126 -18.83 -16.45 -7.52
N ALA A 127 -18.48 -17.70 -7.21
CA ALA A 127 -18.52 -18.21 -5.84
C ALA A 127 -17.46 -17.51 -4.95
N PRO A 128 -17.74 -17.33 -3.63
CA PRO A 128 -16.80 -16.68 -2.70
C PRO A 128 -15.38 -17.28 -2.72
N GLU A 129 -15.27 -18.59 -2.88
CA GLU A 129 -13.99 -19.29 -2.94
C GLU A 129 -13.17 -18.87 -4.18
N ALA A 130 -13.82 -18.71 -5.33
CA ALA A 130 -13.17 -18.26 -6.56
C ALA A 130 -12.72 -16.80 -6.45
N ILE A 131 -13.52 -15.94 -5.81
CA ILE A 131 -13.14 -14.55 -5.52
C ILE A 131 -11.90 -14.52 -4.61
N ASN A 132 -11.91 -15.28 -3.52
CA ASN A 132 -10.78 -15.36 -2.59
C ASN A 132 -9.50 -15.85 -3.29
N GLN A 133 -9.61 -16.86 -4.16
CA GLN A 133 -8.48 -17.31 -4.96
C GLN A 133 -7.91 -16.19 -5.85
N GLN A 134 -8.78 -15.39 -6.49
CA GLN A 134 -8.33 -14.25 -7.30
C GLN A 134 -7.70 -13.12 -6.48
N LEU A 135 -8.20 -12.87 -5.27
CA LEU A 135 -7.60 -11.89 -4.35
C LEU A 135 -6.19 -12.31 -3.92
N LEU A 136 -5.96 -13.60 -3.67
CA LEU A 136 -4.64 -14.12 -3.30
C LEU A 136 -3.60 -13.91 -4.41
N GLN A 137 -4.02 -13.82 -5.67
CA GLN A 137 -3.14 -13.56 -6.81
C GLN A 137 -2.53 -12.14 -6.80
N ILE A 138 -3.06 -11.19 -6.02
CA ILE A 138 -2.46 -9.85 -5.88
C ILE A 138 -1.01 -9.95 -5.39
N SER A 139 -0.76 -10.83 -4.42
CA SER A 139 0.60 -11.08 -3.88
C SER A 139 1.57 -11.61 -4.95
N GLN A 140 1.10 -12.50 -5.82
CA GLN A 140 1.90 -13.07 -6.90
C GLN A 140 2.20 -12.03 -7.98
N ARG A 141 1.22 -11.19 -8.33
CA ARG A 141 1.41 -10.07 -9.26
C ARG A 141 2.45 -9.08 -8.75
N LEU A 142 2.36 -8.68 -7.48
CA LEU A 142 3.37 -7.81 -6.86
C LEU A 142 4.76 -8.46 -6.87
N THR A 143 4.86 -9.74 -6.52
CA THR A 143 6.13 -10.48 -6.58
C THR A 143 6.74 -10.48 -7.99
N GLY A 144 5.92 -10.69 -9.02
CA GLY A 144 6.35 -10.62 -10.42
C GLY A 144 6.84 -9.23 -10.82
N ILE A 145 6.11 -8.18 -10.43
CA ILE A 145 6.51 -6.79 -10.65
C ILE A 145 7.85 -6.51 -9.98
N TYR A 146 8.06 -6.94 -8.73
CA TYR A 146 9.32 -6.73 -8.01
C TYR A 146 10.49 -7.44 -8.67
N ALA A 147 10.31 -8.68 -9.13
CA ALA A 147 11.34 -9.42 -9.82
C ALA A 147 11.76 -8.73 -11.14
N HIS A 148 10.79 -8.25 -11.92
CA HIS A 148 11.04 -7.50 -13.15
C HIS A 148 11.72 -6.16 -12.86
N ALA A 149 11.19 -5.39 -11.90
CA ALA A 149 11.78 -4.13 -11.44
C ALA A 149 13.26 -4.30 -11.02
N GLN A 150 13.56 -5.35 -10.27
CA GLN A 150 14.93 -5.66 -9.84
C GLN A 150 15.83 -6.01 -11.04
N ALA A 151 15.35 -6.82 -11.99
CA ALA A 151 16.12 -7.21 -13.17
C ALA A 151 16.48 -5.99 -14.05
N GLU A 152 15.57 -5.03 -14.18
CA GLU A 152 15.76 -3.83 -15.01
C GLU A 152 16.30 -2.61 -14.24
N LYS A 153 16.45 -2.69 -12.91
CA LYS A 153 16.85 -1.57 -12.04
C LYS A 153 15.94 -0.35 -12.21
N ARG A 154 14.62 -0.59 -12.22
CA ARG A 154 13.57 0.42 -12.38
C ARG A 154 12.60 0.34 -11.21
N SER A 155 11.92 1.44 -10.93
CA SER A 155 10.90 1.45 -9.87
C SER A 155 9.74 0.48 -10.20
N PRO A 156 9.20 -0.25 -9.20
CA PRO A 156 8.03 -1.11 -9.38
C PRO A 156 6.84 -0.40 -10.03
N ALA A 157 6.65 0.90 -9.77
CA ALA A 157 5.60 1.70 -10.39
C ALA A 157 5.74 1.77 -11.92
N ARG A 158 6.96 1.99 -12.43
CA ARG A 158 7.20 2.04 -13.89
C ARG A 158 6.99 0.71 -14.58
N VAL A 159 7.45 -0.37 -13.94
CA VAL A 159 7.24 -1.73 -14.45
C VAL A 159 5.75 -2.06 -14.47
N SER A 160 5.04 -1.69 -13.40
CA SER A 160 3.60 -1.89 -13.30
C SER A 160 2.83 -1.14 -14.41
N ASP A 161 3.19 0.10 -14.71
CA ASP A 161 2.57 0.88 -15.80
C ASP A 161 2.81 0.23 -17.16
N GLU A 162 4.03 -0.25 -17.40
CA GLU A 162 4.40 -0.93 -18.65
C GLU A 162 3.65 -2.24 -18.82
N LEU A 163 3.58 -3.08 -17.78
CA LEU A 163 2.82 -4.33 -17.81
C LEU A 163 1.33 -4.08 -18.02
N ALA A 164 0.77 -3.06 -17.36
CA ALA A 164 -0.63 -2.68 -17.58
C ALA A 164 -0.86 -2.22 -19.02
N HIS A 165 0.05 -1.44 -19.59
CA HIS A 165 -0.02 -1.01 -20.99
C HIS A 165 0.01 -2.20 -21.96
N GLN A 166 0.90 -3.17 -21.74
CA GLN A 166 0.98 -4.38 -22.57
C GLN A 166 -0.29 -5.24 -22.49
N LEU A 167 -0.94 -5.31 -21.32
CA LEU A 167 -2.20 -6.02 -21.15
C LEU A 167 -3.37 -5.34 -21.88
N LEU A 168 -3.39 -4.00 -21.91
CA LEU A 168 -4.45 -3.22 -22.56
C LEU A 168 -4.26 -3.09 -24.07
N TYR A 169 -3.01 -3.09 -24.52
CA TYR A 169 -2.61 -2.92 -25.93
C TYR A 169 -1.61 -4.01 -26.34
N PRO A 170 -2.06 -5.27 -26.44
CA PRO A 170 -1.20 -6.36 -26.89
C PRO A 170 -0.70 -6.09 -28.31
N LYS A 171 0.57 -6.38 -28.57
CA LYS A 171 1.12 -6.34 -29.94
C LYS A 171 0.66 -7.62 -30.66
N ASP A 172 -0.03 -7.43 -31.79
CA ASP A 172 -0.45 -8.51 -32.71
C ASP A 172 0.74 -9.34 -33.22
#